data_AF-A0A3S5A6V7-F1
#
_entry.id   AF-A0A3S5A6V7-F1
#
_cell.length_a   1.000
_cell.length_b   1.000
_cell.length_c   1.000
_cell.angle_alpha   90.00
_cell.angle_beta   90.00
_cell.angle_gamma   90.00
#
_symmetry.space_group_name_H-M   'P 1'
#
loop_
_entity.id
_entity.type
_entity.pdbx_description
1 polymer ?
#
loop_
_entity_poly.entity_id
_entity_poly.type
_entity_poly.pdbx_seq_one_letter_code
_entity_poly.pdbx_strand_id
1 'polypeptide(L)'
;MQYNDIHPSSSGEIGQRLSSSFIFIRTESPPNNQPLINPMVVLALKKGDLTHFLYEASSSIHISSLVSEICQIYNGRLKILRIIDHISELSAHGLSLPPEMQGLTDEQISELKLIDEWGEKCIPSGGFIYNRDDLGRRNGKAPNKNMVDVLKRTQDEAKSLISMDLVKKSKPLKMVDINEAIMMLNGALTIVYPMGLPPHEPIRMEFDNIEDLSGTQASMEVIPPNECTLWFCGKEMLSAKCLFDY
;
A
#
# COMPACT_ATOMS: atom_id res chain seq x y z
N MET A 1 -16.45 -22.84 -52.28
CA MET A 1 -16.98 -22.80 -50.91
C MET A 1 -15.95 -22.07 -50.04
N GLN A 2 -15.63 -20.81 -50.32
CA GLN A 2 -16.27 -19.59 -49.79
C GLN A 2 -16.58 -19.68 -48.29
N TYR A 3 -15.62 -19.14 -47.53
CA TYR A 3 -15.73 -18.72 -46.14
C TYR A 3 -16.85 -17.68 -46.02
N ASN A 4 -17.77 -17.88 -45.08
CA ASN A 4 -18.70 -16.85 -44.64
C ASN A 4 -18.23 -16.34 -43.27
N ASP A 5 -17.92 -15.04 -43.26
CA ASP A 5 -17.62 -14.25 -42.07
C ASP A 5 -18.85 -14.19 -41.15
N ILE A 6 -18.67 -14.63 -39.91
CA ILE A 6 -19.60 -14.37 -38.81
C ILE A 6 -19.05 -13.16 -38.06
N HIS A 7 -19.67 -12.00 -38.27
CA HIS A 7 -19.49 -10.83 -37.43
C HIS A 7 -19.88 -11.14 -35.98
N PRO A 8 -19.02 -10.84 -34.98
CA PRO A 8 -19.47 -10.76 -33.61
C PRO A 8 -20.26 -9.48 -33.41
N SER A 9 -21.51 -9.67 -32.99
CA SER A 9 -22.44 -8.67 -32.50
C SER A 9 -21.80 -7.73 -31.48
N SER A 10 -21.90 -6.43 -31.78
CA SER A 10 -21.70 -5.29 -30.91
C SER A 10 -22.62 -5.34 -29.67
N SER A 11 -22.17 -6.00 -28.60
CA SER A 11 -22.72 -5.84 -27.25
C SER A 11 -21.81 -6.55 -26.25
N GLY A 12 -20.80 -5.86 -25.71
CA GLY A 12 -19.91 -6.48 -24.72
C GLY A 12 -18.72 -5.67 -24.19
N GLU A 13 -18.42 -4.47 -24.66
CA GLU A 13 -17.21 -3.72 -24.25
C GLU A 13 -17.46 -2.56 -23.28
N ILE A 14 -18.38 -2.73 -22.33
CA ILE A 14 -18.61 -1.72 -21.26
C ILE A 14 -18.13 -2.25 -19.89
N GLY A 15 -17.70 -3.51 -19.81
CA GLY A 15 -17.42 -4.18 -18.52
C GLY A 15 -15.98 -4.18 -17.99
N GLN A 16 -14.98 -3.61 -18.69
CA GLN A 16 -13.56 -3.68 -18.27
C GLN A 16 -12.78 -2.35 -18.39
N ARG A 17 -13.46 -1.20 -18.39
CA ARG A 17 -12.84 0.14 -18.57
C ARG A 17 -12.40 0.85 -17.28
N LEU A 18 -12.14 0.11 -16.20
CA LEU A 18 -11.74 0.68 -14.89
C LEU A 18 -10.22 0.73 -14.66
N SER A 19 -9.40 0.49 -15.68
CA SER A 19 -7.95 0.40 -15.50
C SER A 19 -7.29 1.77 -15.49
N SER A 20 -6.72 2.12 -14.33
CA SER A 20 -5.56 3.02 -14.17
C SER A 20 -5.65 4.39 -14.85
N SER A 21 -6.60 5.24 -14.47
CA SER A 21 -6.76 6.57 -15.09
C SER A 21 -7.09 7.66 -14.07
N PHE A 22 -6.21 8.66 -13.97
CA PHE A 22 -6.28 9.75 -13.00
C PHE A 22 -6.85 11.05 -13.63
N ILE A 23 -7.85 11.71 -13.01
CA ILE A 23 -8.57 12.86 -13.62
C ILE A 23 -8.16 14.21 -13.00
N PHE A 24 -7.65 15.12 -13.83
CA PHE A 24 -7.13 16.45 -13.46
C PHE A 24 -8.20 17.52 -13.13
N ILE A 25 -7.89 18.40 -12.16
CA ILE A 25 -8.59 19.66 -11.91
C ILE A 25 -7.54 20.74 -11.61
N ARG A 26 -7.36 21.73 -12.50
CA ARG A 26 -6.48 22.90 -12.28
C ARG A 26 -7.04 23.78 -11.16
N THR A 27 -6.25 24.11 -10.15
CA THR A 27 -6.61 25.11 -9.14
C THR A 27 -5.71 26.35 -9.26
N GLU A 28 -6.31 27.38 -9.88
CA GLU A 28 -5.93 28.79 -9.90
C GLU A 28 -4.79 29.28 -10.81
N SER A 29 -5.00 30.50 -11.32
CA SER A 29 -4.07 31.29 -12.15
C SER A 29 -3.45 32.40 -11.29
N PRO A 30 -2.18 32.78 -11.46
CA PRO A 30 -1.55 33.84 -10.69
C PRO A 30 -2.19 35.21 -10.94
N PRO A 31 -2.16 36.13 -9.96
CA PRO A 31 -2.76 37.46 -10.05
C PRO A 31 -1.99 38.45 -10.94
N ASN A 32 -1.09 38.01 -11.81
CA ASN A 32 -0.38 38.91 -12.73
C ASN A 32 -0.06 38.23 -14.06
N ASN A 33 -0.29 38.98 -15.14
CA ASN A 33 -0.20 38.60 -16.54
C ASN A 33 1.25 38.37 -17.03
N GLN A 34 2.08 37.66 -16.25
CA GLN A 34 3.41 37.22 -16.65
C GLN A 34 3.37 35.71 -16.96
N PRO A 35 3.94 35.25 -18.08
CA PRO A 35 4.02 33.82 -18.36
C PRO A 35 4.96 33.20 -17.32
N LEU A 36 4.40 32.39 -16.41
CA LEU A 36 5.21 31.54 -15.55
C LEU A 36 5.96 30.55 -16.44
N ILE A 37 7.29 30.61 -16.40
CA ILE A 37 8.15 29.58 -16.97
C ILE A 37 7.98 28.35 -16.07
N ASN A 38 7.34 27.29 -16.57
CA ASN A 38 7.01 26.05 -15.86
C ASN A 38 6.04 26.21 -14.67
N PRO A 39 4.75 26.49 -14.91
CA PRO A 39 3.76 26.56 -13.83
C PRO A 39 3.64 25.23 -13.07
N MET A 40 3.49 25.33 -11.75
CA MET A 40 3.14 24.19 -10.90
C MET A 40 1.66 23.88 -11.05
N VAL A 41 1.32 22.61 -11.14
CA VAL A 41 -0.06 22.11 -11.25
C VAL A 41 -0.31 21.01 -10.22
N VAL A 42 -1.54 20.97 -9.73
CA VAL A 42 -2.01 19.91 -8.83
C VAL A 42 -2.87 18.93 -9.64
N LEU A 43 -2.51 17.67 -9.58
CA LEU A 43 -3.20 16.55 -10.21
C LEU A 43 -4.07 15.86 -9.15
N ALA A 44 -5.33 15.57 -9.48
CA ALA A 44 -6.18 14.74 -8.64
C ALA A 44 -6.16 13.30 -9.14
N LEU A 45 -5.63 12.41 -8.32
CA LEU A 45 -5.34 11.05 -8.73
C LEU A 45 -6.55 10.17 -8.40
N LYS A 46 -7.38 9.87 -9.42
CA LYS A 46 -8.41 8.83 -9.40
C LYS A 46 -8.00 7.42 -9.88
N LYS A 47 -8.63 6.37 -9.33
CA LYS A 47 -8.70 5.01 -9.90
C LYS A 47 -10.14 4.54 -9.75
N GLY A 48 -10.79 4.21 -10.87
CA GLY A 48 -12.26 4.12 -10.89
C GLY A 48 -12.90 5.42 -10.42
N ASP A 49 -13.90 5.33 -9.55
CA ASP A 49 -14.62 6.49 -9.02
C ASP A 49 -13.97 7.13 -7.79
N LEU A 50 -12.87 6.55 -7.28
CA LEU A 50 -12.21 6.99 -6.05
C LEU A 50 -11.03 7.91 -6.35
N THR A 51 -11.05 9.11 -5.76
CA THR A 51 -9.88 10.00 -5.71
C THR A 51 -8.96 9.59 -4.56
N HIS A 52 -7.81 9.03 -4.88
CA HIS A 52 -6.86 8.49 -3.91
C HIS A 52 -6.00 9.57 -3.24
N PHE A 53 -5.39 10.47 -4.01
CA PHE A 53 -4.54 11.53 -3.49
C PHE A 53 -4.42 12.71 -4.47
N LEU A 54 -3.84 13.81 -4.00
CA LEU A 54 -3.42 14.92 -4.85
C LEU A 54 -1.90 14.83 -5.07
N TYR A 55 -1.40 15.20 -6.24
CA TYR A 55 0.04 15.24 -6.52
C TYR A 55 0.40 16.57 -7.17
N GLU A 56 1.50 17.17 -6.77
CA GLU A 56 1.95 18.47 -7.25
C GLU A 56 3.15 18.29 -8.17
N ALA A 57 3.08 18.84 -9.38
CA ALA A 57 4.10 18.67 -10.41
C ALA A 57 4.35 19.96 -11.19
N SER A 58 5.55 20.12 -11.76
CA SER A 58 5.80 21.12 -12.80
C SER A 58 5.09 20.71 -14.08
N SER A 59 4.48 21.66 -14.81
CA SER A 59 3.91 21.40 -16.14
C SER A 59 4.96 20.89 -17.15
N SER A 60 6.24 21.11 -16.90
CA SER A 60 7.33 20.65 -17.75
C SER A 60 7.80 19.22 -17.45
N ILE A 61 7.21 18.52 -16.46
CA ILE A 61 7.62 17.15 -16.13
C ILE A 61 7.34 16.21 -17.31
N HIS A 62 8.28 15.30 -17.56
CA HIS A 62 8.07 14.21 -18.52
C HIS A 62 7.04 13.22 -17.99
N ILE A 63 6.16 12.74 -18.87
CA ILE A 63 5.12 11.79 -18.49
C ILE A 63 5.72 10.49 -17.94
N SER A 64 6.85 10.02 -18.47
CA SER A 64 7.55 8.83 -17.95
C SER A 64 7.95 8.97 -16.47
N SER A 65 8.52 10.11 -16.09
CA SER A 65 8.88 10.42 -14.70
C SER A 65 7.62 10.53 -13.83
N LEU A 66 6.61 11.24 -14.33
CA LEU A 66 5.34 11.44 -13.63
C LEU A 66 4.63 10.11 -13.32
N VAL A 67 4.54 9.21 -14.32
CA VAL A 67 3.97 7.85 -14.17
C VAL A 67 4.72 7.08 -13.09
N SER A 68 6.06 7.08 -13.15
CA SER A 68 6.91 6.37 -12.19
C SER A 68 6.68 6.85 -10.75
N GLU A 69 6.68 8.17 -10.53
CA GLU A 69 6.48 8.76 -9.21
C GLU A 69 5.08 8.50 -8.66
N ILE A 70 4.03 8.67 -9.48
CA ILE A 70 2.65 8.39 -9.08
C ILE A 70 2.47 6.91 -8.74
N CYS A 71 3.04 6.01 -9.54
CA CYS A 71 2.96 4.57 -9.30
C CYS A 71 3.61 4.18 -7.97
N GLN A 72 4.80 4.73 -7.70
CA GLN A 72 5.51 4.51 -6.43
C GLN A 72 4.70 5.01 -5.23
N ILE A 73 4.15 6.22 -5.32
CA ILE A 73 3.31 6.78 -4.23
C ILE A 73 2.06 5.92 -4.04
N TYR A 74 1.36 5.57 -5.12
CA TYR A 74 0.13 4.77 -5.06
C TYR A 74 0.39 3.41 -4.40
N ASN A 75 1.36 2.64 -4.90
CA ASN A 75 1.71 1.33 -4.35
C ASN A 75 2.29 1.43 -2.94
N GLY A 76 3.06 2.49 -2.64
CA GLY A 76 3.58 2.76 -1.30
C GLY A 76 2.46 2.96 -0.28
N ARG A 77 1.37 3.65 -0.65
CA ARG A 77 0.18 3.77 0.22
C ARG A 77 -0.45 2.41 0.50
N LEU A 78 -0.62 1.57 -0.53
CA LEU A 78 -1.18 0.23 -0.36
C LEU A 78 -0.30 -0.63 0.57
N LYS A 79 1.02 -0.54 0.39
CA LYS A 79 2.01 -1.21 1.25
C LYS A 79 1.87 -0.81 2.72
N ILE A 80 1.81 0.49 2.99
CA ILE A 80 1.63 1.03 4.35
C ILE A 80 0.33 0.52 4.97
N LEU A 81 -0.78 0.48 4.22
CA LEU A 81 -2.06 -0.03 4.72
C LEU A 81 -1.97 -1.51 5.11
N ARG A 82 -1.34 -2.35 4.29
CA ARG A 82 -1.11 -3.78 4.63
C ARG A 82 -0.23 -3.94 5.86
N ILE A 83 0.86 -3.18 5.97
CA ILE A 83 1.72 -3.19 7.16
C ILE A 83 0.91 -2.84 8.40
N ILE A 84 0.04 -1.82 8.34
CA ILE A 84 -0.83 -1.46 9.45
C ILE A 84 -1.79 -2.59 9.82
N ASP A 85 -2.41 -3.26 8.85
CA ASP A 85 -3.31 -4.38 9.11
C ASP A 85 -2.56 -5.54 9.80
N HIS A 86 -1.36 -5.88 9.32
CA HIS A 86 -0.52 -6.90 9.95
C HIS A 86 -0.07 -6.51 11.36
N ILE A 87 0.30 -5.25 11.61
CA ILE A 87 0.61 -4.75 12.96
C ILE A 87 -0.61 -4.87 13.88
N SER A 88 -1.83 -4.72 13.35
CA SER A 88 -3.06 -4.85 14.14
C SER A 88 -3.26 -6.29 14.61
N GLU A 89 -3.07 -7.26 13.71
CA GLU A 89 -3.11 -8.68 14.07
C GLU A 89 -1.99 -9.07 15.05
N LEU A 90 -0.77 -8.55 14.82
CA LEU A 90 0.37 -8.76 15.72
C LEU A 90 0.09 -8.21 17.12
N SER A 91 -0.50 -7.02 17.20
CA SER A 91 -0.85 -6.38 18.47
C SER A 91 -1.90 -7.20 19.23
N ALA A 92 -2.80 -7.86 18.50
CA ALA A 92 -3.87 -8.65 19.09
C ALA A 92 -3.40 -10.05 19.52
N HIS A 93 -2.58 -10.74 18.71
CA HIS A 93 -2.31 -12.17 18.89
C HIS A 93 -0.83 -12.56 18.89
N GLY A 94 0.10 -11.60 18.82
CA GLY A 94 1.53 -11.87 18.78
C GLY A 94 2.05 -12.20 17.38
N LEU A 95 3.25 -12.77 17.29
CA LEU A 95 3.92 -13.03 16.01
C LEU A 95 3.27 -14.18 15.26
N SER A 96 3.40 -14.17 13.93
CA SER A 96 3.02 -15.29 13.08
C SER A 96 3.82 -16.54 13.47
N LEU A 97 3.12 -17.67 13.51
CA LEU A 97 3.75 -18.98 13.63
C LEU A 97 4.54 -19.30 12.35
N PRO A 98 5.57 -20.16 12.43
CA PRO A 98 6.21 -20.72 11.25
C PRO A 98 5.17 -21.31 10.28
N PRO A 99 5.33 -21.17 8.95
CA PRO A 99 4.34 -21.63 7.98
C PRO A 99 3.89 -23.09 8.15
N GLU A 100 4.80 -23.98 8.55
CA GLU A 100 4.55 -25.39 8.82
C GLU A 100 3.69 -25.66 10.07
N MET A 101 3.51 -24.67 10.95
CA MET A 101 2.68 -24.75 12.15
C MET A 101 1.32 -24.06 11.98
N GLN A 102 1.14 -23.22 10.96
CA GLN A 102 -0.09 -22.44 10.79
C GLN A 102 -1.28 -23.34 10.45
N GLY A 103 -2.39 -23.15 11.16
CA GLY A 103 -3.64 -23.91 10.96
C GLY A 103 -3.63 -25.33 11.53
N LEU A 104 -2.55 -25.74 12.22
CA LEU A 104 -2.49 -27.00 12.96
C LEU A 104 -3.10 -26.84 14.36
N THR A 105 -3.67 -27.92 14.89
CA THR A 105 -4.10 -27.96 16.30
C THR A 105 -2.91 -28.17 17.25
N ASP A 106 -3.12 -27.88 18.53
CA ASP A 106 -2.09 -28.07 19.56
C ASP A 106 -1.65 -29.55 19.66
N GLU A 107 -2.58 -30.49 19.42
CA GLU A 107 -2.29 -31.93 19.36
C GLU A 107 -1.40 -32.28 18.17
N GLN A 108 -1.73 -31.77 16.97
CA GLN A 108 -0.94 -32.00 15.77
C GLN A 108 0.48 -31.44 15.90
N ILE A 109 0.62 -30.24 16.48
CA ILE A 109 1.93 -29.63 16.77
C ILE A 109 2.75 -30.54 17.71
N SER A 110 2.11 -31.07 18.77
CA SER A 110 2.77 -31.97 19.72
C SER A 110 3.16 -33.31 19.09
N GLU A 111 2.29 -33.91 18.27
CA GLU A 111 2.55 -35.18 17.59
C GLU A 111 3.70 -35.07 16.58
N LEU A 112 3.70 -33.99 15.79
CA LEU A 112 4.75 -33.68 14.82
C LEU A 112 6.01 -33.11 15.47
N LYS A 113 5.98 -32.83 16.78
CA LYS A 113 7.08 -32.24 17.56
C LYS A 113 7.61 -30.94 16.96
N LEU A 114 6.69 -30.13 16.42
CA LEU A 114 7.03 -28.82 15.86
C LEU A 114 7.28 -27.83 17.00
N ILE A 115 8.27 -26.95 16.84
CA ILE A 115 8.70 -25.99 17.85
C ILE A 115 8.77 -24.61 17.21
N ASP A 116 8.09 -23.63 17.81
CA ASP A 116 8.26 -22.22 17.45
C ASP A 116 9.58 -21.69 18.03
N GLU A 117 10.67 -21.84 17.28
CA GLU A 117 11.99 -21.33 17.68
C GLU A 117 12.03 -19.79 17.83
N TRP A 118 11.12 -19.09 17.16
CA TRP A 118 11.11 -17.63 17.12
C TRP A 118 10.31 -17.05 18.28
N GLY A 119 9.33 -17.78 18.80
CA GLY A 119 8.50 -17.37 19.94
C GLY A 119 9.28 -17.11 21.24
N GLU A 120 10.51 -17.61 21.38
CA GLU A 120 11.42 -17.31 22.49
C GLU A 120 12.51 -16.28 22.13
N LYS A 121 12.81 -16.11 20.84
CA LYS A 121 13.82 -15.16 20.35
C LYS A 121 13.25 -13.74 20.21
N CYS A 122 12.01 -13.65 19.74
CA CYS A 122 11.33 -12.39 19.42
C CYS A 122 10.25 -12.10 20.45
N ILE A 123 10.66 -11.83 21.69
CA ILE A 123 9.74 -11.48 22.79
C ILE A 123 9.51 -9.97 22.78
N PRO A 124 8.25 -9.50 22.91
CA PRO A 124 7.96 -8.08 22.97
C PRO A 124 8.52 -7.43 24.24
N SER A 125 8.91 -6.16 24.13
CA SER A 125 9.38 -5.31 25.23
C SER A 125 8.37 -5.27 26.37
N GLY A 126 8.83 -5.61 27.58
CA GLY A 126 7.97 -5.70 28.76
C GLY A 126 7.10 -6.97 28.80
N GLY A 127 7.42 -7.99 28.00
CA GLY A 127 6.75 -9.29 28.00
C GLY A 127 5.43 -9.32 27.24
N PHE A 128 4.80 -10.49 27.25
CA PHE A 128 3.58 -10.77 26.49
C PHE A 128 2.39 -11.09 27.40
N ILE A 129 1.20 -10.90 26.85
CA ILE A 129 -0.07 -11.39 27.39
C ILE A 129 -0.56 -12.47 26.43
N TYR A 130 -1.01 -13.60 26.97
CA TYR A 130 -1.52 -14.67 26.14
C TYR A 130 -2.91 -14.31 25.60
N ASN A 131 -3.04 -14.27 24.27
CA ASN A 131 -4.29 -14.08 23.56
C ASN A 131 -4.27 -14.92 22.27
N ARG A 132 -4.93 -16.08 22.31
CA ARG A 132 -4.94 -17.05 21.21
C ARG A 132 -5.50 -16.44 19.92
N ASP A 133 -4.93 -16.83 18.79
CA ASP A 133 -5.51 -16.59 17.47
C ASP A 133 -6.45 -17.76 17.12
N ASP A 134 -7.73 -17.46 16.92
CA ASP A 134 -8.75 -18.45 16.58
C ASP A 134 -8.48 -19.13 15.23
N LEU A 135 -7.75 -18.46 14.33
CA LEU A 135 -7.36 -19.00 13.03
C LEU A 135 -6.08 -19.84 13.09
N GLY A 136 -5.39 -19.89 14.24
CA GLY A 136 -4.17 -20.66 14.43
C GLY A 136 -3.00 -20.21 13.56
N ARG A 137 -2.93 -18.92 13.21
CA ARG A 137 -1.84 -18.35 12.39
C ARG A 137 -0.76 -17.70 13.24
N ARG A 138 -1.10 -17.22 14.44
CA ARG A 138 -0.20 -16.51 15.37
C ARG A 138 0.01 -17.28 16.67
N ASN A 139 1.14 -17.02 17.33
CA ASN A 139 1.60 -17.78 18.50
C ASN A 139 0.88 -17.44 19.81
N GLY A 140 -0.01 -16.45 19.80
CA GLY A 140 -0.80 -16.03 20.95
C GLY A 140 -0.03 -15.16 21.95
N LYS A 141 1.26 -14.87 21.74
CA LYS A 141 2.09 -14.06 22.64
C LYS A 141 1.97 -12.57 22.28
N ALA A 142 0.79 -11.99 22.51
CA ALA A 142 0.51 -10.59 22.19
C ALA A 142 1.31 -9.62 23.07
N PRO A 143 1.73 -8.45 22.57
CA PRO A 143 2.39 -7.44 23.39
C PRO A 143 1.51 -6.98 24.56
N ASN A 144 2.14 -6.51 25.65
CA ASN A 144 1.40 -5.90 26.75
C ASN A 144 0.69 -4.59 26.30
N LYS A 145 -0.28 -4.14 27.10
CA LYS A 145 -1.10 -2.96 26.80
C LYS A 145 -0.29 -1.72 26.43
N ASN A 146 0.82 -1.45 27.14
CA ASN A 146 1.64 -0.26 26.87
C ASN A 146 2.28 -0.33 25.48
N MET A 147 2.74 -1.51 25.06
CA MET A 147 3.32 -1.71 23.73
C MET A 147 2.26 -1.68 22.63
N VAL A 148 1.07 -2.24 22.89
CA VAL A 148 -0.07 -2.11 21.98
C VAL A 148 -0.45 -0.64 21.78
N ASP A 149 -0.46 0.17 22.84
CA ASP A 149 -0.76 1.61 22.76
C ASP A 149 0.30 2.37 21.92
N VAL A 150 1.57 1.97 21.98
CA VAL A 150 2.64 2.51 21.12
C VAL A 150 2.35 2.19 19.65
N LEU A 151 2.11 0.91 19.33
CA LEU A 151 1.82 0.48 17.95
C LEU A 151 0.58 1.19 17.40
N LYS A 152 -0.50 1.23 18.18
CA LYS A 152 -1.77 1.83 17.77
C LYS A 152 -1.63 3.32 17.48
N ARG A 153 -0.95 4.07 18.35
CA ARG A 153 -0.69 5.49 18.12
C ARG A 153 0.08 5.71 16.82
N THR A 154 1.14 4.95 16.60
CA THR A 154 1.95 5.08 15.39
C THR A 154 1.18 4.65 14.13
N GLN A 155 0.32 3.63 14.21
CA GLN A 155 -0.58 3.26 13.10
C GLN A 155 -1.52 4.40 12.74
N ASP A 156 -2.14 5.05 13.73
CA ASP A 156 -3.06 6.18 13.50
C ASP A 156 -2.33 7.38 12.87
N GLU A 157 -1.13 7.69 13.35
CA GLU A 157 -0.27 8.74 12.78
C GLU A 157 0.14 8.42 11.33
N ALA A 158 0.62 7.20 11.06
CA ALA A 158 0.98 6.76 9.71
C ALA A 158 -0.23 6.77 8.75
N LYS A 159 -1.41 6.32 9.21
CA LYS A 159 -2.66 6.42 8.44
C LYS A 159 -2.99 7.86 8.08
N SER A 160 -2.76 8.80 9.00
CA SER A 160 -3.05 10.22 8.77
C SER A 160 -2.16 10.83 7.67
N LEU A 161 -0.90 10.38 7.54
CA LEU A 161 0.04 10.84 6.52
C LEU A 161 -0.37 10.44 5.11
N ILE A 162 -1.03 9.28 4.95
CA ILE A 162 -1.43 8.75 3.63
C ILE A 162 -2.94 8.79 3.37
N SER A 163 -3.71 9.41 4.27
CA SER A 163 -5.18 9.38 4.22
C SER A 163 -5.74 10.01 2.95
N MET A 164 -6.82 9.42 2.43
CA MET A 164 -7.60 10.02 1.33
C MET A 164 -8.27 11.34 1.75
N ASP A 165 -8.44 11.59 3.06
CA ASP A 165 -8.98 12.87 3.55
C ASP A 165 -8.06 14.06 3.26
N LEU A 166 -6.78 13.82 2.94
CA LEU A 166 -5.86 14.87 2.49
C LEU A 166 -6.34 15.55 1.21
N VAL A 167 -7.10 14.84 0.37
CA VAL A 167 -7.75 15.41 -0.83
C VAL A 167 -8.73 16.52 -0.43
N LYS A 168 -9.56 16.29 0.61
CA LYS A 168 -10.52 17.29 1.11
C LYS A 168 -9.83 18.51 1.73
N LYS A 169 -8.61 18.31 2.23
CA LYS A 169 -7.76 19.36 2.80
C LYS A 169 -6.88 20.04 1.75
N SER A 170 -7.02 19.68 0.47
CA SER A 170 -6.18 20.18 -0.62
C SER A 170 -4.68 20.02 -0.37
N LYS A 171 -4.27 18.95 0.34
CA LYS A 171 -2.86 18.64 0.62
C LYS A 171 -2.35 17.58 -0.36
N PRO A 172 -1.39 17.91 -1.26
CA PRO A 172 -0.71 16.94 -2.09
C PRO A 172 0.12 15.96 -1.25
N LEU A 173 0.18 14.71 -1.71
CA LEU A 173 1.00 13.66 -1.14
C LEU A 173 2.32 13.56 -1.91
N LYS A 174 3.43 13.39 -1.19
CA LYS A 174 4.78 13.28 -1.74
C LYS A 174 5.40 11.95 -1.30
N MET A 175 6.45 11.52 -2.00
CA MET A 175 7.19 10.31 -1.64
C MET A 175 7.81 10.38 -0.24
N VAL A 176 8.13 11.59 0.23
CA VAL A 176 8.61 11.83 1.61
C VAL A 176 7.57 11.38 2.65
N ASP A 177 6.28 11.64 2.43
CA ASP A 177 5.22 11.22 3.37
C ASP A 177 5.12 9.68 3.44
N ILE A 178 5.34 8.99 2.31
CA ILE A 178 5.36 7.51 2.25
C ILE A 178 6.53 6.96 3.07
N ASN A 179 7.73 7.50 2.83
CA ASN A 179 8.94 7.07 3.53
C ASN A 179 8.86 7.36 5.03
N GLU A 180 8.28 8.50 5.41
CA GLU A 180 8.05 8.87 6.81
C GLU A 180 7.13 7.87 7.51
N ALA A 181 5.98 7.53 6.89
CA ALA A 181 5.06 6.54 7.44
C ALA A 181 5.72 5.15 7.61
N ILE A 182 6.50 4.69 6.63
CA ILE A 182 7.27 3.44 6.72
C ILE A 182 8.27 3.49 7.88
N MET A 183 9.03 4.59 7.98
CA MET A 183 10.03 4.77 9.03
C MET A 183 9.41 4.79 10.42
N MET A 184 8.26 5.46 10.60
CA MET A 184 7.52 5.49 11.86
C MET A 184 7.08 4.10 12.28
N LEU A 185 6.45 3.33 11.38
CA LEU A 185 5.99 1.98 11.66
C LEU A 185 7.15 1.04 12.03
N ASN A 186 8.25 1.11 11.28
CA ASN A 186 9.46 0.32 11.59
C ASN A 186 10.09 0.72 12.93
N GLY A 187 10.10 2.02 13.26
CA GLY A 187 10.58 2.53 14.53
C GLY A 187 9.76 2.00 15.72
N ALA A 188 8.43 2.03 15.61
CA ALA A 188 7.54 1.48 16.64
C ALA A 188 7.73 -0.04 16.81
N LEU A 189 7.89 -0.78 15.71
CA LEU A 189 8.19 -2.21 15.78
C LEU A 189 9.55 -2.50 16.41
N THR A 190 10.56 -1.68 16.17
CA THR A 190 11.87 -1.82 16.83
C THR A 190 11.78 -1.59 18.34
N ILE A 191 10.91 -0.67 18.78
CA ILE A 191 10.65 -0.44 20.21
C ILE A 191 9.96 -1.66 20.84
N VAL A 192 8.93 -2.20 20.17
CA VAL A 192 8.16 -3.33 20.70
C VAL A 192 8.93 -4.65 20.56
N TYR A 193 9.67 -4.88 19.48
CA TYR A 193 10.44 -6.09 19.21
C TYR A 193 11.91 -5.71 18.93
N PRO A 194 12.71 -5.43 19.97
CA PRO A 194 14.09 -4.97 19.82
C PRO A 194 15.03 -6.01 19.22
N MET A 195 14.67 -7.29 19.31
CA MET A 195 15.40 -8.41 18.67
C MET A 195 14.96 -8.64 17.22
N GLY A 196 14.11 -7.76 16.68
CA GLY A 196 13.55 -7.87 15.34
C GLY A 196 12.36 -8.83 15.27
N LEU A 197 11.84 -8.96 14.05
CA LEU A 197 10.73 -9.83 13.72
C LEU A 197 11.26 -11.11 13.03
N PRO A 198 10.56 -12.25 13.16
CA PRO A 198 10.88 -13.45 12.42
C PRO A 198 10.87 -13.22 10.90
N PRO A 199 11.66 -13.99 10.13
CA PRO A 199 11.73 -13.84 8.67
C PRO A 199 10.39 -14.14 7.97
N HIS A 200 9.55 -14.98 8.58
CA HIS A 200 8.22 -15.33 8.09
C HIS A 200 7.11 -14.40 8.61
N GLU A 201 7.44 -13.34 9.37
CA GLU A 201 6.43 -12.35 9.77
C GLU A 201 6.02 -11.51 8.54
N PRO A 202 4.73 -11.40 8.20
CA PRO A 202 4.27 -10.64 7.03
C PRO A 202 4.76 -9.19 7.02
N ILE A 203 4.83 -8.56 8.19
CA ILE A 203 5.36 -7.20 8.35
C ILE A 203 6.83 -7.11 7.90
N ARG A 204 7.63 -8.12 8.24
CA ARG A 204 9.05 -8.17 7.85
C ARG A 204 9.18 -8.37 6.35
N MET A 205 8.39 -9.28 5.78
CA MET A 205 8.36 -9.52 4.33
C MET A 205 7.99 -8.27 3.53
N GLU A 206 7.01 -7.50 4.02
CA GLU A 206 6.67 -6.20 3.43
C GLU A 206 7.88 -5.25 3.48
N PHE A 207 8.55 -5.05 4.62
CA PHE A 207 9.72 -4.15 4.66
C PHE A 207 10.88 -4.60 3.77
N ASP A 208 11.07 -5.91 3.64
CA ASP A 208 12.13 -6.50 2.81
C ASP A 208 11.75 -6.56 1.31
N ASN A 209 10.53 -6.15 0.94
CA ASN A 209 9.97 -6.21 -0.42
C ASN A 209 9.95 -7.63 -1.01
N ILE A 210 9.67 -8.62 -0.16
CA ILE A 210 9.54 -10.03 -0.53
C ILE A 210 8.14 -10.57 -0.22
N GLU A 211 7.18 -9.68 0.01
CA GLU A 211 5.78 -10.07 0.22
C GLU A 211 5.23 -10.84 -0.99
N ASP A 212 4.50 -11.94 -0.71
CA ASP A 212 3.70 -12.60 -1.73
C ASP A 212 2.24 -12.15 -1.59
N LEU A 213 1.76 -11.41 -2.58
CA LEU A 213 0.39 -10.94 -2.64
C LEU A 213 -0.53 -11.89 -3.41
N SER A 214 -0.01 -12.98 -3.99
CA SER A 214 -0.77 -13.88 -4.84
C SER A 214 -2.02 -14.42 -4.12
N GLY A 215 -3.16 -14.42 -4.81
CA GLY A 215 -4.44 -14.86 -4.25
C GLY A 215 -5.07 -13.91 -3.21
N THR A 216 -4.41 -12.80 -2.85
CA THR A 216 -4.98 -11.78 -1.94
C THR A 216 -5.74 -10.70 -2.70
N GLN A 217 -6.66 -10.00 -2.03
CA GLN A 217 -7.32 -8.82 -2.60
C GLN A 217 -6.31 -7.72 -2.99
N ALA A 218 -5.22 -7.58 -2.22
CA ALA A 218 -4.19 -6.59 -2.48
C ALA A 218 -3.50 -6.77 -3.83
N SER A 219 -3.37 -8.01 -4.34
CA SER A 219 -2.79 -8.25 -5.68
C SER A 219 -3.56 -7.60 -6.81
N MET A 220 -4.88 -7.41 -6.65
CA MET A 220 -5.72 -6.74 -7.64
C MET A 220 -5.61 -5.23 -7.58
N GLU A 221 -5.10 -4.69 -6.47
CA GLU A 221 -5.00 -3.25 -6.26
C GLU A 221 -3.65 -2.69 -6.70
N VAL A 222 -2.57 -3.41 -6.41
CA VAL A 222 -1.19 -3.02 -6.78
C VAL A 222 -1.05 -2.91 -8.29
N ILE A 223 -0.38 -1.84 -8.75
CA ILE A 223 -0.14 -1.61 -10.17
C ILE A 223 1.32 -1.92 -10.47
N PRO A 224 1.66 -2.94 -11.28
CA PRO A 224 3.02 -3.18 -11.70
C PRO A 224 3.63 -1.94 -12.38
N PRO A 225 4.87 -1.53 -12.06
CA PRO A 225 5.45 -0.29 -12.60
C PRO A 225 5.47 -0.20 -14.12
N ASN A 226 5.63 -1.33 -14.80
CA ASN A 226 5.62 -1.46 -16.26
C ASN A 226 4.22 -1.42 -16.90
N GLU A 227 3.15 -1.54 -16.09
CA GLU A 227 1.76 -1.52 -16.55
C GLU A 227 1.05 -0.21 -16.17
N CYS A 228 1.70 0.66 -15.40
CA CYS A 228 1.13 1.93 -14.99
C CYS A 228 1.01 2.89 -16.19
N THR A 229 -0.18 3.43 -16.40
CA THR A 229 -0.46 4.47 -17.41
C THR A 229 -1.23 5.63 -16.77
N LEU A 230 -1.13 6.83 -17.35
CA LEU A 230 -1.92 8.00 -16.96
C LEU A 230 -2.85 8.38 -18.11
N TRP A 231 -4.04 8.86 -17.80
CA TRP A 231 -5.03 9.26 -18.80
C TRP A 231 -5.63 10.60 -18.42
N PHE A 232 -5.79 11.50 -19.39
CA PHE A 232 -6.46 12.77 -19.21
C PHE A 232 -7.52 12.98 -20.29
N CYS A 233 -8.75 13.36 -19.89
CA CYS A 233 -9.89 13.59 -20.79
C CYS A 233 -10.12 12.46 -21.81
N GLY A 234 -10.00 11.19 -21.38
CA GLY A 234 -10.21 10.03 -22.25
C GLY A 234 -9.05 9.72 -23.21
N LYS A 235 -7.90 10.39 -23.06
CA LYS A 235 -6.68 10.13 -23.84
C LYS A 235 -5.55 9.68 -22.93
N GLU A 236 -4.83 8.65 -23.34
CA GLU A 236 -3.61 8.22 -22.67
C GLU A 236 -2.52 9.29 -22.78
N MET A 237 -1.80 9.49 -21.68
CA MET A 237 -0.63 10.36 -21.61
C MET A 237 0.61 9.58 -22.05
N LEU A 238 1.19 9.97 -23.18
CA LEU A 238 2.29 9.25 -23.80
C LEU A 238 3.62 9.58 -23.12
N SER A 239 4.39 8.56 -22.75
CA SER A 239 5.65 8.68 -22.00
C SER A 239 6.69 9.63 -22.61
N ALA A 240 6.67 9.81 -23.93
CA ALA A 240 7.60 10.69 -24.66
C ALA A 240 7.27 12.19 -24.55
N LYS A 241 6.10 12.55 -24.02
CA LYS A 241 5.61 13.92 -23.91
C LYS A 241 5.87 14.54 -22.54
N CYS A 242 5.56 15.82 -22.42
CA CYS A 242 5.52 16.54 -21.15
C CYS A 242 4.08 16.77 -20.70
N LEU A 243 3.90 17.08 -19.41
CA LEU A 243 2.58 17.33 -18.83
C LEU A 243 1.84 18.50 -19.50
N PHE A 244 2.55 19.56 -19.92
CA PHE A 244 1.93 20.71 -20.60
C PHE A 244 1.36 20.39 -21.99
N ASP A 245 1.69 19.23 -22.57
CA ASP A 245 1.13 18.79 -23.86
C ASP A 245 -0.33 18.29 -23.75
N TYR A 246 -0.87 18.25 -22.52
CA TYR A 246 -2.20 17.76 -22.16
C TYR A 246 -3.01 18.84 -21.45
#